data_AF-A0A9N9SJY4-F1
#
_entry.id   AF-A0A9N9SJY4-F1
#
_cell.length_a   1.000
_cell.length_b   1.000
_cell.length_c   1.000
_cell.angle_alpha   90.00
_cell.angle_beta   90.00
_cell.angle_gamma   90.00
#
_symmetry.space_group_name_H-M   'P 1'
#
loop_
_entity.id
_entity.type
_entity.pdbx_description
1 polymer ?
#
loop_
_entity_poly.entity_id
_entity_poly.type
_entity_poly.pdbx_seq_one_letter_code
_entity_poly.pdbx_strand_id
1 'polypeptide(L)'
;MQLSHCMECFTCEEFLDEDDMPICSKCKERRKCTETLSFHKFPKVLVIHLKRFMSSVCSSDEVNVIIDILLEGLDLSSYSPYALSNHKSTM
;
A
#
# COMPACT_ATOMS: atom_id res chain seq x y z
N MET A 1 -15.14 3.52 6.34
CA MET A 1 -14.21 3.71 5.19
C MET A 1 -13.85 2.34 4.68
N GLN A 2 -13.87 2.07 3.37
CA GLN A 2 -13.61 0.72 2.86
C GLN A 2 -12.11 0.40 2.79
N LEU A 3 -11.75 -0.87 2.94
CA LEU A 3 -10.35 -1.34 2.78
C LEU A 3 -9.76 -1.01 1.40
N SER A 4 -10.59 -0.97 0.35
CA SER A 4 -10.21 -0.57 -1.01
C SER A 4 -9.54 0.82 -1.04
N HIS A 5 -10.02 1.75 -0.22
CA HIS A 5 -9.43 3.08 -0.13
C HIS A 5 -8.00 3.04 0.42
N CYS A 6 -7.74 2.18 1.42
CA CYS A 6 -6.38 1.98 1.93
C CYS A 6 -5.47 1.33 0.88
N MET A 7 -6.01 0.40 0.07
CA MET A 7 -5.26 -0.21 -1.02
C MET A 7 -4.90 0.82 -2.10
N GLU A 8 -5.84 1.69 -2.46
CA GLU A 8 -5.61 2.79 -3.40
C GLU A 8 -4.52 3.73 -2.87
N CYS A 9 -4.61 4.17 -1.61
CA CYS A 9 -3.59 4.99 -0.98
C CYS A 9 -2.21 4.31 -0.97
N PHE A 10 -2.16 3.00 -0.70
CA PHE A 10 -0.91 2.24 -0.69
C PHE A 10 -0.24 2.15 -2.07
N THR A 11 -1.05 2.13 -3.14
CA THR A 11 -0.54 2.07 -4.53
C THR A 11 -0.44 3.44 -5.20
N CYS A 12 -0.79 4.52 -4.50
CA CYS A 12 -0.69 5.87 -5.01
C CYS A 12 0.78 6.28 -5.14
N GLU A 13 1.07 7.18 -6.08
CA GLU A 13 2.40 7.80 -6.16
C GLU A 13 2.61 8.67 -4.90
N GLU A 14 3.75 8.48 -4.24
CA GLU A 14 4.18 9.27 -3.09
C GLU A 14 5.47 10.03 -3.41
N PHE A 15 5.60 11.24 -2.86
CA PHE A 15 6.81 12.04 -2.99
C PHE A 15 7.73 11.79 -1.79
N LEU A 16 8.94 11.32 -2.06
CA LEU A 16 9.97 11.19 -1.04
C LEU A 16 10.80 12.47 -0.99
N ASP A 17 10.65 13.23 0.09
CA ASP A 17 11.41 14.44 0.36
C ASP A 17 11.97 14.47 1.79
N GLU A 18 12.63 15.57 2.14
CA GLU A 18 13.25 15.79 3.45
C GLU A 18 14.06 14.59 3.97
N ASP A 19 13.57 13.93 5.02
CA ASP A 19 14.24 12.83 5.69
C ASP A 19 14.15 11.49 4.93
N ASP A 20 13.14 11.34 4.07
CA ASP A 20 12.84 10.11 3.31
C ASP A 20 13.55 10.05 1.94
N MET A 21 14.31 11.08 1.56
CA MET A 21 15.03 11.12 0.28
C MET A 21 16.04 9.95 0.14
N PRO A 22 15.89 9.07 -0.88
CA PRO A 22 16.84 8.00 -1.12
C PRO A 22 18.14 8.53 -1.74
N ILE A 23 19.21 7.74 -1.60
CA ILE A 23 20.50 8.02 -2.24
C ILE A 23 20.46 7.54 -3.68
N CYS A 24 20.63 8.46 -4.63
CA CYS A 24 20.71 8.13 -6.04
C CYS A 24 22.00 7.36 -6.35
N SER A 25 21.89 6.18 -6.96
CA SER A 25 23.04 5.32 -7.29
C SER A 25 23.99 5.95 -8.32
N LYS A 26 23.52 6.90 -9.14
CA LYS A 26 24.32 7.64 -10.12
C LYS A 26 24.99 8.89 -9.52
N CYS A 27 24.22 9.72 -8.83
CA CYS A 27 24.70 10.99 -8.26
C CYS A 27 25.45 10.82 -6.94
N LYS A 28 25.22 9.70 -6.22
CA LYS A 28 25.75 9.41 -4.88
C LYS A 28 25.32 10.42 -3.80
N GLU A 29 24.14 11.02 -3.98
CA GLU A 29 23.56 12.04 -3.09
C GLU A 29 22.08 11.73 -2.81
N ARG A 30 21.55 12.24 -1.70
CA ARG A 30 20.11 12.22 -1.40
C ARG A 30 19.35 13.09 -2.39
N ARG A 31 18.30 12.56 -3.01
CA ARG A 31 17.51 13.27 -4.02
C ARG A 31 16.03 13.04 -3.78
N LYS A 32 15.23 14.07 -4.06
CA LYS A 32 13.78 13.93 -4.16
C LYS A 32 13.43 13.00 -5.31
N CYS A 33 12.46 12.13 -5.12
CA CYS A 33 11.89 11.29 -6.16
C CYS A 33 10.44 10.97 -5.85
N THR A 34 9.75 10.39 -6.82
CA THR A 34 8.47 9.72 -6.58
C THR A 34 8.69 8.22 -6.42
N GLU A 35 7.95 7.61 -5.50
CA GLU A 35 7.85 6.17 -5.34
C GLU A 35 6.42 5.73 -5.64
N THR A 36 6.26 4.57 -6.28
CA THR A 36 4.95 3.97 -6.52
C THR A 36 5.06 2.48 -6.28
N LEU A 37 4.24 1.98 -5.37
CA LEU A 37 4.15 0.56 -5.06
C LEU A 37 3.02 -0.09 -5.85
N SER A 38 3.24 -1.33 -6.27
CA SER A 38 2.22 -2.13 -6.95
C SER A 38 2.25 -3.58 -6.48
N PHE A 39 1.09 -4.24 -6.49
CA PHE A 39 1.02 -5.65 -6.15
C PHE A 39 1.24 -6.49 -7.40
N HIS A 40 2.36 -7.23 -7.42
CA HIS A 40 2.59 -8.18 -8.50
C HIS A 40 1.66 -9.40 -8.35
N LYS A 41 1.72 -10.13 -7.23
CA LYS A 41 0.87 -11.30 -6.94
C LYS A 41 0.54 -11.38 -5.46
N PHE A 42 -0.68 -11.80 -5.12
CA PHE A 42 -1.07 -12.02 -3.74
C PHE A 42 -0.67 -13.43 -3.23
N PRO A 43 -0.19 -13.54 -1.97
CA PRO A 43 0.06 -14.83 -1.32
C PRO A 43 -1.24 -15.53 -0.93
N LYS A 44 -1.17 -16.84 -0.63
CA LYS A 44 -2.34 -17.61 -0.12
C LYS A 44 -2.81 -17.12 1.24
N VAL A 45 -1.89 -16.62 2.05
CA VAL A 45 -2.17 -16.01 3.36
C VAL A 45 -1.64 -14.58 3.29
N LEU A 46 -2.56 -13.61 3.29
CA LEU A 46 -2.25 -12.18 3.25
C LEU A 46 -2.45 -11.58 4.64
N VAL A 47 -1.43 -10.91 5.15
CA VAL A 47 -1.49 -10.14 6.40
C VAL A 47 -1.53 -8.66 6.04
N ILE A 48 -2.56 -7.96 6.51
CA ILE A 48 -2.74 -6.52 6.26
C ILE A 48 -2.53 -5.79 7.57
N HIS A 49 -1.53 -4.92 7.61
CA HIS A 49 -1.28 -4.03 8.73
C HIS A 49 -1.82 -2.63 8.41
N LEU A 50 -2.73 -2.14 9.26
CA LEU A 50 -3.26 -0.79 9.15
C LEU A 50 -2.36 0.16 9.96
N LYS A 51 -1.63 1.04 9.27
CA LYS A 51 -0.74 2.04 9.90
C LYS A 51 -1.54 3.14 10.58
N ARG A 52 -2.07 2.85 11.78
CA ARG A 52 -2.90 3.77 12.58
C ARG A 52 -2.09 4.72 13.46
N PHE A 53 -0.85 4.37 13.73
CA PHE A 53 0.01 5.12 14.65
C PHE A 53 1.15 5.76 13.87
N MET A 54 1.32 7.05 14.06
CA MET A 54 2.53 7.77 13.67
C MET A 54 3.15 8.33 14.95
N SER A 55 4.40 7.96 15.20
CA SER A 55 5.18 8.53 16.29
C SER A 55 5.78 9.83 15.82
N SER A 56 5.32 10.96 16.34
CA SER A 56 6.04 12.23 16.25
C SER A 56 6.88 12.41 17.52
N VAL A 57 7.94 13.22 17.44
CA VAL A 57 8.89 13.46 18.55
C VAL A 57 8.18 14.07 19.79
N CYS A 58 7.01 14.66 19.60
CA CYS A 58 6.27 15.39 20.65
C CYS A 58 4.85 14.86 20.92
N SER A 59 4.30 13.99 20.06
CA SER A 59 2.97 13.39 20.23
C SER A 59 2.85 12.06 19.47
N SER A 60 2.04 11.15 19.97
CA SER A 60 1.52 10.05 19.15
C SER A 60 0.18 10.48 18.59
N ASP A 61 0.10 10.69 17.29
CA ASP A 61 -1.17 10.97 16.63
C ASP A 61 -1.78 9.63 16.19
N GLU A 62 -2.99 9.35 16.68
CA GLU A 62 -3.74 8.13 16.38
C GLU A 62 -4.82 8.39 15.32
N VAL A 63 -4.79 7.63 14.24
CA VAL A 63 -5.82 7.65 13.21
C VAL A 63 -7.01 6.78 13.65
N ASN A 64 -8.00 7.43 14.27
CA ASN A 64 -9.23 6.81 14.75
C ASN A 64 -10.30 6.69 13.64
N VAL A 65 -9.98 5.97 12.56
CA VAL A 65 -10.93 5.70 11.46
C VAL A 65 -11.38 4.23 11.48
N ILE A 66 -12.69 4.03 11.43
CA ILE A 66 -13.31 2.70 11.27
C ILE A 66 -13.16 2.26 9.82
N ILE A 67 -12.56 1.09 9.65
CA ILE A 67 -12.37 0.46 8.34
C ILE A 67 -13.34 -0.71 8.22
N ASP A 68 -14.19 -0.64 7.20
CA ASP A 68 -15.16 -1.66 6.87
C ASP A 68 -14.46 -2.76 6.06
N ILE A 69 -14.36 -3.95 6.64
CA ILE A 69 -13.71 -5.12 6.05
C ILE A 69 -14.76 -6.21 5.89
N LEU A 70 -14.89 -6.73 4.66
CA LEU A 70 -15.67 -7.94 4.40
C LEU A 70 -14.87 -9.15 4.86
N LEU A 71 -15.41 -9.91 5.83
CA LEU A 71 -14.76 -11.13 6.33
C LEU A 71 -14.74 -12.25 5.28
N GLU A 72 -15.70 -12.23 4.35
CA GLU A 72 -15.82 -13.16 3.23
C GLU A 72 -16.02 -12.39 1.93
N GLY A 73 -15.45 -12.89 0.82
CA GLY A 73 -15.64 -12.28 -0.50
C GLY A 73 -14.84 -10.99 -0.75
N LEU A 74 -13.76 -10.75 0.01
CA LEU A 74 -12.82 -9.67 -0.30
C LEU A 74 -12.13 -9.94 -1.64
N ASP A 75 -12.41 -9.09 -2.63
CA ASP A 75 -11.77 -9.13 -3.94
C ASP A 75 -10.67 -8.06 -4.06
N LEU A 76 -9.43 -8.51 -4.23
CA LEU A 76 -8.26 -7.64 -4.47
C LEU A 76 -7.74 -7.78 -5.90
N SER A 77 -8.48 -8.46 -6.79
CA SER A 77 -8.01 -8.80 -8.13
C SER A 77 -7.71 -7.58 -9.00
N SER A 78 -8.39 -6.46 -8.76
CA SER A 78 -8.14 -5.18 -9.45
C SER A 78 -6.75 -4.60 -9.20
N TYR A 79 -6.09 -4.98 -8.09
CA TYR A 79 -4.80 -4.42 -7.69
C TYR A 79 -3.59 -5.24 -8.17
N SER A 80 -3.81 -6.41 -8.79
CA SER A 80 -2.74 -7.27 -9.29
C SER A 80 -2.99 -7.71 -10.73
N PRO A 81 -2.03 -7.52 -11.65
CA PRO A 81 -2.21 -7.90 -13.05
C PRO A 81 -2.36 -9.42 -13.25
N TYR A 82 -1.91 -10.24 -12.28
CA TYR A 82 -2.01 -11.70 -12.32
C TYR A 82 -3.31 -12.25 -11.73
N ALA A 83 -4.14 -11.41 -11.11
CA ALA A 83 -5.41 -11.88 -10.58
C ALA A 83 -6.46 -12.05 -11.70
N LEU A 84 -6.36 -11.27 -12.78
CA LEU A 84 -7.21 -11.39 -13.96
C LEU A 84 -6.93 -12.65 -14.80
N SER A 85 -5.75 -13.25 -14.69
CA SER A 85 -5.39 -14.43 -15.49
C SER A 85 -5.94 -15.74 -14.95
N ASN A 86 -6.43 -15.78 -13.70
CA ASN A 86 -6.85 -17.03 -13.04
C ASN A 86 -8.37 -17.23 -12.97
N HIS A 87 -9.18 -16.32 -13.51
CA HIS A 87 -10.65 -16.46 -13.52
C HIS A 87 -11.21 -17.13 -14.79
N LYS A 88 -10.37 -17.60 -15.71
CA LYS A 88 -10.78 -18.49 -16.81
C LYS A 88 -10.35 -19.92 -16.53
N SER A 89 -11.08 -20.61 -15.65
CA SER A 89 -11.37 -22.05 -15.77
C SER A 89 -12.23 -22.53 -14.60
N THR A 90 -13.33 -23.20 -14.94
CA THR A 90 -14.24 -24.06 -14.15
C THR A 90 -15.66 -23.51 -14.00
N MET A 91 -16.43 -23.56 -15.09
CA MET A 91 -17.44 -24.60 -15.33
C MET A 91 -17.44 -24.97 -16.81
#